data_AF-A0A2X4UU94-F1
#
_entry.id   AF-A0A2X4UU94-F1
#
_cell.length_a   1.000
_cell.length_b   1.000
_cell.length_c   1.000
_cell.angle_alpha   90.00
_cell.angle_beta   90.00
_cell.angle_gamma   90.00
#
_symmetry.space_group_name_H-M   'P 1'
#
loop_
_entity.id
_entity.type
_entity.pdbx_description
1 polymer ?
#
loop_
_entity_poly.entity_id
_entity_poly.type
_entity_poly.pdbx_seq_one_letter_code
_entity_poly.pdbx_strand_id
1 'polypeptide(L)'
;MFILYSGVRLLLNELVPAFRGIAMRIVPDARPALDCPVLFPYAPNAVIVGFLATTLGSIIGMIVFPMFGLAMILPGLLTNFFAGGTAGIFGNALGGRRGAMIGGVVHGLFITFLRPFWCRCWKVTALSA
;
A
#
# COMPACT_ATOMS: atom_id res chain seq x y z
N MET A 1 12.88 23.56 12.96
CA MET A 1 13.17 22.11 12.83
C MET A 1 13.67 21.47 14.12
N PHE A 2 14.55 22.10 14.91
CA PHE A 2 15.06 21.52 16.17
C PHE A 2 13.97 21.24 17.22
N ILE A 3 13.05 22.19 17.42
CA ILE A 3 11.93 22.09 18.38
C ILE A 3 10.89 21.03 17.96
N LEU A 4 10.70 20.84 16.66
CA LEU A 4 9.81 19.82 16.12
C LEU A 4 10.39 18.41 16.40
N TYR A 5 11.68 18.22 16.13
CA TYR A 5 12.34 16.94 16.38
C TYR A 5 12.51 16.62 17.87
N SER A 6 12.69 17.61 18.74
CA SER A 6 12.74 17.38 20.19
C SER A 6 11.37 16.96 20.74
N GLY A 7 10.28 17.59 20.31
CA GLY A 7 8.92 17.20 20.69
C GLY A 7 8.54 15.81 20.18
N VAL A 8 8.86 15.49 18.92
CA VAL A 8 8.60 14.17 18.34
C VAL A 8 9.41 13.07 19.05
N ARG A 9 10.69 13.32 19.39
CA ARG A 9 11.51 12.34 20.12
C ARG A 9 11.00 12.07 21.53
N LEU A 10 10.55 13.10 22.24
CA LEU A 10 9.97 12.96 23.57
C LEU A 10 8.70 12.08 23.50
N LEU A 11 7.81 12.37 22.55
CA LEU A 11 6.57 11.60 22.37
C LEU A 11 6.85 10.15 21.97
N LEU A 12 7.77 9.92 21.04
CA LEU A 12 8.15 8.56 20.62
C LEU A 12 8.82 7.75 21.75
N ASN A 13 9.64 8.39 22.58
CA ASN A 13 10.35 7.72 23.68
C ASN A 13 9.43 7.14 24.75
N GLU A 14 8.31 7.79 25.05
CA GLU A 14 7.35 7.30 26.05
C GLU A 14 6.31 6.36 25.43
N LEU A 15 5.89 6.65 24.20
CA LEU A 15 4.80 5.95 23.54
C LEU A 15 5.21 4.56 23.00
N VAL A 16 6.40 4.42 22.42
CA VAL A 16 6.91 3.14 21.88
C VAL A 16 7.06 2.04 22.95
N PRO A 17 7.69 2.27 24.11
CA PRO A 17 7.80 1.26 25.16
C PRO A 17 6.45 0.97 25.83
N ALA A 18 5.57 1.97 25.97
CA ALA A 18 4.22 1.75 26.50
C ALA A 18 3.41 0.79 25.62
N PHE A 19 3.43 0.97 24.29
CA PHE A 19 2.75 0.06 23.37
C PHE A 19 3.36 -1.35 23.36
N ARG A 20 4.69 -1.49 23.47
CA ARG A 20 5.33 -2.81 23.58
C ARG A 20 5.02 -3.49 24.91
N GLY A 21 5.00 -2.75 26.02
CA GLY A 21 4.69 -3.30 27.35
C GLY A 21 3.27 -3.85 27.46
N ILE A 22 2.30 -3.18 26.83
CA ILE A 22 0.91 -3.66 26.76
C ILE A 22 0.81 -4.85 25.79
N ALA A 23 1.44 -4.76 24.61
CA ALA A 23 1.38 -5.83 23.61
C ALA A 23 1.94 -7.17 24.12
N MET A 24 3.06 -7.14 24.86
CA MET A 24 3.69 -8.34 25.42
C MET A 24 2.89 -8.99 26.56
N ARG A 25 2.01 -8.24 27.24
CA ARG A 25 1.19 -8.74 28.35
C ARG A 25 -0.16 -9.32 27.88
N ILE A 26 -0.73 -8.76 26.81
CA ILE A 26 -2.06 -9.15 26.31
C ILE A 26 -2.01 -10.31 25.30
N VAL A 27 -0.97 -10.43 24.46
CA VAL A 27 -0.82 -11.59 23.55
C VAL A 27 0.62 -12.12 23.49
N PRO A 28 1.06 -12.93 24.49
CA PRO A 28 2.46 -13.36 24.63
C PRO A 28 3.01 -14.26 23.51
N ASP A 29 2.17 -14.77 22.61
CA ASP A 29 2.58 -15.63 21.46
C ASP A 29 2.11 -15.10 20.09
N ALA A 30 1.58 -13.87 20.00
CA ALA A 30 1.16 -13.32 18.72
C ALA A 30 2.36 -13.00 17.84
N ARG A 31 2.31 -13.40 16.56
CA ARG A 31 3.21 -12.88 15.52
C ARG A 31 2.80 -11.44 15.22
N PRO A 32 3.60 -10.42 15.58
CA PRO A 32 3.21 -9.03 15.39
C PRO A 32 3.15 -8.71 13.90
N ALA A 33 2.00 -8.22 13.43
CA ALA A 33 1.85 -7.65 12.09
C ALA A 33 2.50 -6.27 12.08
N LEU A 34 3.77 -6.23 11.68
CA LEU A 34 4.55 -5.02 11.50
C LEU A 34 4.50 -4.66 10.00
N ASP A 35 4.35 -3.38 9.67
CA ASP A 35 3.92 -2.88 8.36
C ASP A 35 4.57 -3.53 7.12
N CYS A 36 3.94 -3.34 5.96
CA CYS A 36 4.43 -3.82 4.67
C CYS A 36 5.94 -3.60 4.35
N PRO A 37 6.64 -2.53 4.82
CA PRO A 37 8.06 -2.35 4.55
C PRO A 37 8.97 -3.36 5.27
N VAL A 38 8.45 -4.08 6.27
CA VAL A 38 9.18 -5.17 6.94
C VAL A 38 9.59 -6.24 5.96
N LEU A 39 8.84 -6.42 4.87
CA LEU A 39 9.13 -7.40 3.83
C LEU A 39 10.14 -6.88 2.78
N PHE A 40 10.42 -5.58 2.75
CA PHE A 40 11.24 -4.97 1.70
C PHE A 40 12.72 -5.35 1.76
N PRO A 41 13.35 -5.49 2.94
CA PRO A 41 14.73 -5.97 3.05
C PRO A 41 14.92 -7.41 2.54
N TYR A 42 13.88 -8.24 2.56
CA TYR A 42 13.99 -9.65 2.16
C TYR A 42 14.06 -9.86 0.64
N ALA A 43 13.51 -8.94 -0.16
CA ALA A 43 13.55 -9.03 -1.62
C ALA A 43 13.47 -7.64 -2.29
N PRO A 44 14.52 -6.80 -2.16
CA PRO A 44 14.48 -5.41 -2.64
C PRO A 44 14.30 -5.29 -4.15
N ASN A 45 14.87 -6.23 -4.92
CA ASN A 45 14.70 -6.26 -6.38
C ASN A 45 13.24 -6.53 -6.80
N ALA A 46 12.51 -7.35 -6.03
CA ALA A 46 11.11 -7.66 -6.32
C ALA A 46 10.19 -6.47 -5.99
N VAL A 47 10.53 -5.66 -4.98
CA VAL A 47 9.80 -4.43 -4.64
C VAL A 47 9.83 -3.44 -5.79
N ILE A 48 11.00 -3.21 -6.39
CA ILE A 48 11.17 -2.25 -7.49
C ILE A 48 10.41 -2.72 -8.73
N VAL A 49 10.53 -4.01 -9.08
CA VAL A 49 9.81 -4.59 -10.22
C VAL A 49 8.29 -4.54 -10.00
N GLY A 50 7.83 -4.87 -8.79
CA GLY A 50 6.41 -4.79 -8.42
C GLY A 50 5.87 -3.36 -8.46
N PHE A 51 6.64 -2.39 -7.96
CA PHE A 51 6.29 -0.97 -8.03
C PHE A 51 6.17 -0.48 -9.47
N LEU A 52 7.13 -0.79 -10.34
CA LEU A 52 7.10 -0.37 -11.75
C LEU A 52 5.92 -1.02 -12.49
N ALA A 53 5.70 -2.32 -12.29
CA ALA A 53 4.59 -3.05 -12.87
C ALA A 53 3.22 -2.51 -12.41
N THR A 54 3.07 -2.24 -11.11
CA THR A 54 1.85 -1.66 -10.53
C THR A 54 1.62 -0.24 -11.03
N THR A 55 2.69 0.56 -11.15
CA THR A 55 2.60 1.92 -11.68
C THR A 55 2.17 1.92 -13.14
N LEU A 56 2.70 1.01 -13.96
CA LEU A 56 2.26 0.83 -15.35
C LEU A 56 0.78 0.41 -15.41
N GLY A 57 0.37 -0.59 -14.61
CA GLY A 57 -1.03 -1.02 -14.52
C GLY A 57 -1.98 0.10 -14.09
N SER A 58 -1.56 0.92 -13.13
CA SER A 58 -2.33 2.06 -12.65
C SER A 58 -2.40 3.21 -13.65
N ILE A 59 -1.34 3.46 -14.44
CA ILE A 59 -1.36 4.46 -15.54
C ILE A 59 -2.31 4.00 -16.64
N ILE A 60 -2.26 2.72 -17.02
CA ILE A 60 -3.19 2.14 -17.99
C ILE A 60 -4.64 2.28 -17.48
N GLY A 61 -4.89 1.92 -16.22
CA GLY A 61 -6.21 2.10 -15.60
C GLY A 61 -6.67 3.56 -15.59
N MET A 62 -5.78 4.50 -15.28
CA MET A 62 -6.11 5.93 -15.26
C MET A 62 -6.58 6.45 -16.62
N ILE A 63 -6.07 5.90 -17.73
CA ILE A 63 -6.49 6.29 -19.08
C ILE A 63 -7.77 5.56 -19.49
N VAL A 64 -7.91 4.28 -19.11
CA VAL A 64 -8.99 3.42 -19.56
C VAL A 64 -10.30 3.67 -18.81
N PHE A 65 -10.28 3.82 -17.48
CA PHE A 65 -11.50 3.94 -16.69
C PHE A 65 -12.32 5.23 -16.92
N PRO A 66 -11.73 6.40 -17.21
CA PRO A 66 -12.50 7.59 -17.59
C PRO A 66 -13.32 7.41 -18.87
N MET A 67 -12.88 6.55 -19.81
CA MET A 67 -13.65 6.23 -21.02
C MET A 67 -14.96 5.49 -20.70
N PHE A 68 -15.05 4.84 -19.53
CA PHE A 68 -16.24 4.17 -19.03
C PHE A 68 -17.08 5.05 -18.07
N GLY A 69 -16.81 6.36 -18.00
CA GLY A 69 -17.55 7.30 -17.15
C GLY A 69 -17.22 7.21 -15.65
N LEU A 70 -16.10 6.58 -15.29
CA LEU A 70 -15.60 6.51 -13.92
C LEU A 70 -14.66 7.70 -13.62
N ALA A 71 -14.59 8.12 -12.35
CA ALA A 71 -13.76 9.25 -11.95
C ALA A 71 -12.28 8.99 -12.26
N MET A 72 -11.60 9.95 -12.91
CA MET A 72 -10.15 9.90 -13.10
C MET A 72 -9.48 10.16 -11.75
N ILE A 73 -8.73 9.17 -11.25
CA ILE A 73 -7.99 9.33 -9.99
C ILE A 73 -6.50 9.16 -10.24
N LEU A 74 -5.74 10.19 -9.89
CA LEU A 74 -4.30 10.21 -10.03
C LEU A 74 -3.68 9.10 -9.14
N PRO A 75 -2.82 8.23 -9.69
CA PRO A 75 -2.14 7.23 -8.90
C PRO A 75 -1.13 7.88 -7.94
N GLY A 76 -1.26 7.58 -6.64
CA GLY A 76 -0.31 8.01 -5.62
C GLY A 76 0.97 7.17 -5.63
N LEU A 77 2.13 7.81 -5.47
CA LEU A 77 3.42 7.12 -5.44
C LEU A 77 3.54 6.18 -4.23
N LEU A 78 3.15 6.64 -3.04
CA LEU A 78 3.22 5.85 -1.81
C LEU A 78 2.35 4.60 -1.89
N THR A 79 1.11 4.73 -2.38
CA THR A 79 0.16 3.60 -2.45
C THR A 79 0.60 2.57 -3.48
N ASN A 80 1.08 3.00 -4.66
CA ASN A 80 1.62 2.07 -5.65
C ASN A 80 2.91 1.39 -5.16
N PHE A 81 3.76 2.11 -4.41
CA PHE A 81 5.02 1.57 -3.91
C PHE A 81 4.80 0.56 -2.77
N PHE A 82 3.97 0.90 -1.78
CA PHE A 82 3.72 0.02 -0.65
C PHE A 82 2.88 -1.20 -1.05
N ALA A 83 1.73 -0.98 -1.69
CA ALA A 83 0.84 -2.07 -2.08
C ALA A 83 1.43 -2.90 -3.24
N GLY A 84 1.94 -2.22 -4.27
CA GLY A 84 2.54 -2.86 -5.44
C GLY A 84 3.90 -3.51 -5.17
N GLY A 85 4.72 -2.92 -4.30
CA GLY A 85 5.98 -3.51 -3.86
C GLY A 85 5.78 -4.80 -3.08
N THR A 86 4.82 -4.82 -2.15
CA THR A 86 4.45 -6.04 -1.41
C THR A 86 3.83 -7.10 -2.33
N ALA A 87 2.94 -6.72 -3.24
CA ALA A 87 2.40 -7.63 -4.25
C ALA A 87 3.51 -8.22 -5.14
N GLY A 88 4.54 -7.42 -5.48
CA GLY A 88 5.72 -7.86 -6.21
C GLY A 88 6.59 -8.85 -5.44
N ILE A 89 6.79 -8.66 -4.13
CA ILE A 89 7.52 -9.61 -3.27
C ILE A 89 6.82 -10.96 -3.25
N PHE A 90 5.51 -10.98 -2.99
CA PHE A 90 4.74 -12.23 -2.97
C PHE A 90 4.63 -12.85 -4.36
N GLY A 91 4.44 -12.05 -5.41
CA GLY A 91 4.46 -12.53 -6.80
C GLY A 91 5.81 -13.13 -7.21
N ASN A 92 6.91 -12.57 -6.71
CA ASN A 92 8.25 -13.12 -6.91
C ASN A 92 8.47 -14.42 -6.12
N ALA A 93 7.91 -14.53 -4.92
CA ALA A 93 8.01 -15.73 -4.10
C ALA A 93 7.25 -16.93 -4.70
N LEU A 94 6.07 -16.71 -5.31
CA LEU A 94 5.28 -17.79 -5.92
C LEU A 94 5.65 -18.07 -7.39
N GLY A 95 6.03 -17.06 -8.18
CA GLY A 95 6.17 -17.17 -9.64
C GLY A 95 7.43 -16.55 -10.23
N GLY A 96 8.42 -16.22 -9.38
CA GLY A 96 9.66 -15.57 -9.80
C GLY A 96 9.44 -14.22 -10.49
N ARG A 97 10.38 -13.84 -11.37
CA ARG A 97 10.37 -12.52 -12.02
C ARG A 97 9.12 -12.24 -12.85
N ARG A 98 8.52 -13.27 -13.46
CA ARG A 98 7.29 -13.15 -14.26
C ARG A 98 6.06 -12.97 -13.37
N GLY A 99 6.00 -13.71 -12.26
CA GLY A 99 4.95 -13.55 -11.24
C GLY A 99 4.96 -12.17 -10.59
N ALA A 100 6.14 -11.59 -10.36
CA ALA A 100 6.27 -10.22 -9.84
C ALA A 100 5.69 -9.16 -10.79
N MET A 101 5.94 -9.29 -12.11
CA MET A 101 5.42 -8.35 -13.11
C MET A 101 3.92 -8.50 -13.34
N ILE A 102 3.43 -9.73 -13.55
CA ILE A 102 2.00 -9.97 -13.80
C ILE A 102 1.19 -9.63 -12.54
N GLY A 103 1.67 -10.05 -11.37
CA GLY A 103 1.05 -9.72 -10.08
C GLY A 103 0.99 -8.21 -9.84
N GLY A 104 2.08 -7.48 -10.13
CA GLY A 104 2.10 -6.03 -10.05
C GLY A 104 1.11 -5.35 -10.99
N VAL A 105 1.06 -5.73 -12.27
CA VAL A 105 0.13 -5.13 -13.26
C VAL A 105 -1.33 -5.39 -12.87
N VAL A 106 -1.68 -6.62 -12.52
CA VAL A 106 -3.04 -6.98 -12.10
C VAL A 106 -3.43 -6.20 -10.84
N HIS A 107 -2.51 -6.08 -9.88
CA HIS A 107 -2.73 -5.29 -8.68
C HIS A 107 -2.94 -3.80 -8.99
N GLY A 108 -2.14 -3.21 -9.90
CA GLY A 108 -2.29 -1.83 -10.35
C GLY A 108 -3.64 -1.56 -11.00
N LEU A 109 -4.11 -2.47 -11.85
CA LEU A 109 -5.45 -2.40 -12.44
C LEU A 109 -6.56 -2.54 -11.39
N PHE A 110 -6.39 -3.44 -10.43
CA PHE A 110 -7.36 -3.68 -9.36
C PHE A 110 -7.54 -2.45 -8.45
N ILE A 111 -6.45 -1.84 -7.97
CA ILE A 111 -6.54 -0.65 -7.11
C ILE A 111 -7.15 0.53 -7.90
N THR A 112 -6.81 0.63 -9.19
CA THR A 112 -7.30 1.72 -10.05
C THR A 112 -8.76 1.56 -10.44
N PHE A 113 -9.32 0.33 -10.42
CA PHE A 113 -10.75 0.08 -10.54
C PHE A 113 -11.52 0.31 -9.23
N LEU A 114 -11.00 -0.20 -8.10
CA LEU A 114 -11.68 -0.17 -6.82
C LEU A 114 -11.94 1.25 -6.32
N ARG A 115 -10.98 2.15 -6.53
CA ARG A 115 -11.04 3.53 -6.04
C ARG A 115 -12.15 4.38 -6.69
N PRO A 116 -12.29 4.45 -8.03
CA PRO A 116 -13.40 5.16 -8.65
C PRO A 116 -14.76 4.48 -8.43
N PHE A 117 -14.80 3.15 -8.29
CA PHE A 117 -16.02 2.45 -7.86
C PHE A 117 -16.47 2.91 -6.47
N TRP A 118 -15.54 2.95 -5.51
CA TRP A 118 -15.82 3.43 -4.16
C TRP A 118 -16.23 4.90 -4.13
N CYS A 119 -15.57 5.74 -4.93
CA CYS A 119 -15.91 7.16 -5.08
C CYS A 119 -17.32 7.34 -5.67
N ARG A 120 -17.73 6.46 -6.61
CA ARG A 120 -19.09 6.46 -7.16
C ARG A 120 -20.13 6.06 -6.10
N CYS A 121 -19.89 5.00 -5.33
CA CYS A 121 -20.75 4.64 -4.20
C CYS A 121 -20.86 5.77 -3.18
N TRP A 122 -19.74 6.40 -2.80
CA TRP A 122 -19.76 7.51 -1.84
C TRP A 122 -20.58 8.70 -2.33
N LYS A 123 -20.47 9.07 -3.62
CA LYS A 123 -21.31 10.12 -4.20
C LYS A 123 -22.78 9.75 -4.22
N VAL A 124 -23.13 8.48 -4.49
CA VAL A 124 -24.53 8.01 -4.46
C VAL A 124 -25.11 8.02 -3.05
N THR A 125 -24.31 7.65 -2.04
CA THR A 125 -24.74 7.70 -0.63
C THR A 125 -24.82 9.13 -0.10
N ALA A 126 -23.91 10.03 -0.49
CA ALA A 126 -23.88 11.42 -0.06
C ALA A 126 -24.94 12.33 -0.73
N LEU A 127 -25.56 11.90 -1.83
CA LEU A 127 -26.70 12.58 -2.47
C LEU A 127 -28.06 12.05 -1.97
N SER A 128 -28.05 10.96 -1.19
CA SER A 128 -29.26 10.35 -0.61
C SER A 128 -29.44 10.67 0.89
N ALA A 129 -28.63 11.58 1.44
CA ALA A 129 -28.70 12.14 2.79
C ALA A 129 -28.80 13.66 2.71
#